data_AF-A0A387H3J3-F1
#
_entry.id   AF-A0A387H3J3-F1
#
_cell.length_a   1.000
_cell.length_b   1.000
_cell.length_c   1.000
_cell.angle_alpha   90.00
_cell.angle_beta   90.00
_cell.angle_gamma   90.00
#
_symmetry.space_group_name_H-M   'P 1'
#
loop_
_entity.id
_entity.type
_entity.pdbx_description
1 polymer ?
#
loop_
_entity_poly.entity_id
_entity_poly.type
_entity_poly.pdbx_seq_one_letter_code
_entity_poly.pdbx_strand_id
1 'polypeptide(L)'
;MHKLRRRPIRELTVEDLRLLIRQNVGLAHLLPLALEVLRDDPMAAGDMFEGDLLSAVLAINPAVWEQLPSLGRELTMIVSKLTDLPPSLMHDTATFLAR
;
A
#
# COMPACT_ATOMS: atom_id res chain seq x y z
N MET A 1 -24.03 -6.84 -17.85
CA MET A 1 -23.97 -8.02 -16.95
C MET A 1 -23.07 -7.68 -15.75
N HIS A 2 -23.65 -7.09 -14.70
CA HIS A 2 -22.91 -6.64 -13.52
C HIS A 2 -22.71 -7.80 -12.53
N LYS A 3 -21.63 -8.58 -12.70
CA LYS A 3 -21.13 -9.42 -11.61
C LYS A 3 -20.31 -8.52 -10.69
N LEU A 4 -20.97 -7.88 -9.73
CA LEU A 4 -20.33 -7.39 -8.51
C LEU A 4 -19.76 -8.61 -7.78
N ARG A 5 -18.55 -9.03 -8.17
CA ARG A 5 -17.83 -10.13 -7.52
C ARG A 5 -17.42 -9.63 -6.14
N ARG A 6 -18.13 -10.06 -5.11
CA ARG A 6 -17.59 -10.14 -3.75
C ARG A 6 -16.52 -11.24 -3.78
N ARG A 7 -15.33 -10.94 -4.29
CA ARG A 7 -14.17 -11.78 -3.98
C ARG A 7 -13.98 -11.67 -2.46
N PRO A 8 -13.87 -12.79 -1.74
CA PRO A 8 -13.48 -12.71 -0.34
C PRO A 8 -12.16 -11.95 -0.28
N ILE A 9 -12.05 -11.07 0.70
CA ILE A 9 -10.90 -10.17 0.87
C ILE A 9 -9.55 -10.93 0.89
N ARG A 10 -9.57 -12.22 1.27
CA ARG A 10 -8.43 -13.14 1.25
C ARG A 10 -7.98 -13.64 -0.12
N GLU A 11 -8.77 -13.42 -1.18
CA GLU A 11 -8.42 -13.79 -2.56
C GLU A 11 -8.00 -12.58 -3.41
N LEU A 12 -7.87 -11.40 -2.79
CA LEU A 12 -7.38 -10.21 -3.49
C LEU A 12 -5.91 -10.42 -3.83
N THR A 13 -5.57 -10.27 -5.10
CA THR A 13 -4.19 -10.25 -5.54
C THR A 13 -3.52 -8.92 -5.12
N VAL A 14 -2.19 -8.87 -5.20
CA VAL A 14 -1.44 -7.62 -5.01
C VAL A 14 -1.94 -6.53 -5.96
N GLU A 15 -2.23 -6.89 -7.21
CA GLU A 15 -2.81 -5.98 -8.21
C GLU A 15 -4.22 -5.50 -7.83
N ASP A 16 -5.10 -6.38 -7.35
CA ASP A 16 -6.44 -6.00 -6.90
C ASP A 16 -6.36 -4.99 -5.73
N LEU A 17 -5.47 -5.25 -4.75
CA LEU A 17 -5.22 -4.35 -3.62
C LEU A 17 -4.70 -2.99 -4.11
N ARG A 18 -3.68 -3.00 -4.97
CA ARG A 18 -3.07 -1.80 -5.56
C ARG A 18 -4.13 -0.94 -6.24
N LEU A 19 -4.96 -1.53 -7.11
CA LEU A 19 -5.99 -0.81 -7.85
C LEU A 19 -7.06 -0.20 -6.93
N LEU A 20 -7.53 -0.94 -5.92
CA LEU A 20 -8.55 -0.45 -5.00
C LEU A 20 -8.02 0.65 -4.08
N ILE A 21 -6.77 0.53 -3.63
CA ILE A 21 -6.09 1.56 -2.82
C ILE A 21 -5.90 2.85 -3.63
N ARG A 22 -5.47 2.74 -4.89
CA ARG A 22 -5.36 3.91 -5.80
C ARG A 22 -6.70 4.61 -6.01
N GLN A 23 -7.80 3.88 -5.97
CA GLN A 23 -9.15 4.42 -6.08
C GLN A 23 -9.69 4.97 -4.74
N ASN A 24 -8.93 4.90 -3.66
CA ASN A 24 -9.34 5.27 -2.30
C ASN A 24 -10.60 4.51 -1.81
N VAL A 25 -10.78 3.26 -2.25
CA VAL A 25 -11.97 2.47 -1.91
C VAL A 25 -11.66 1.58 -0.71
N GLY A 26 -12.45 1.69 0.37
CA GLY A 26 -12.39 0.75 1.49
C GLY A 26 -11.05 0.72 2.23
N LEU A 27 -10.30 1.83 2.23
CA LEU A 27 -8.93 1.91 2.77
C LEU A 27 -8.80 1.38 4.21
N ALA A 28 -9.79 1.61 5.07
CA ALA A 28 -9.79 1.09 6.45
C ALA A 28 -9.68 -0.44 6.54
N HIS A 29 -10.13 -1.17 5.52
CA HIS A 29 -10.02 -2.62 5.43
C HIS A 29 -8.89 -3.09 4.53
N LEU A 30 -8.53 -2.31 3.50
CA LEU A 30 -7.49 -2.69 2.54
C LEU A 30 -6.08 -2.39 3.02
N LEU A 31 -5.88 -1.30 3.78
CA LEU A 31 -4.55 -0.93 4.28
C LEU A 31 -3.97 -1.99 5.22
N PRO A 32 -4.71 -2.58 6.18
CA PRO A 32 -4.17 -3.67 6.99
C PRO A 32 -3.64 -4.83 6.14
N LEU A 33 -4.36 -5.21 5.08
CA LEU A 33 -3.97 -6.34 4.22
C LEU A 33 -2.77 -5.99 3.34
N ALA A 34 -2.74 -4.76 2.81
CA ALA A 34 -1.60 -4.29 2.06
C ALA A 34 -0.35 -4.23 2.93
N LEU A 35 -0.47 -3.84 4.21
CA LEU A 35 0.63 -3.84 5.15
C LEU A 35 1.08 -5.25 5.55
N GLU A 36 0.16 -6.22 5.64
CA GLU A 36 0.53 -7.64 5.79
C GLU A 36 1.40 -8.10 4.62
N VAL A 37 0.97 -7.82 3.37
CA VAL A 37 1.75 -8.14 2.17
C VAL A 37 3.11 -7.43 2.20
N LEU A 38 3.14 -6.12 2.47
CA LEU A 38 4.36 -5.32 2.49
C LEU A 38 5.31 -5.68 3.64
N ARG A 39 4.80 -6.29 4.71
CA ARG A 39 5.62 -6.78 5.81
C ARG A 39 6.39 -8.04 5.40
N ASP A 40 5.75 -8.92 4.65
CA ASP A 40 6.36 -10.16 4.16
C ASP A 40 7.25 -9.90 2.94
N ASP A 41 6.78 -9.07 2.01
CA ASP A 41 7.51 -8.62 0.83
C ASP A 41 7.23 -7.12 0.55
N PRO A 42 8.11 -6.21 1.01
CA PRO A 42 7.97 -4.78 0.77
C PRO A 42 7.99 -4.39 -0.71
N MET A 43 8.61 -5.23 -1.55
CA MET A 43 8.75 -5.05 -2.99
C MET A 43 7.68 -5.83 -3.76
N ALA A 44 6.63 -6.32 -3.08
CA ALA A 44 5.53 -7.04 -3.69
C ALA A 44 5.04 -6.33 -4.96
N ALA A 45 5.14 -7.06 -6.08
CA ALA A 45 4.74 -6.60 -7.39
C ALA A 45 3.29 -7.00 -7.67
N GLY A 46 2.48 -6.04 -8.09
CA GLY A 46 1.29 -6.26 -8.89
C GLY A 46 1.67 -6.48 -10.36
N ASP A 47 0.88 -5.90 -11.26
CA ASP A 47 1.08 -6.10 -12.70
C ASP A 47 1.91 -4.97 -13.36
N MET A 48 2.31 -3.93 -12.61
CA MET A 48 3.01 -2.78 -13.20
C MET A 48 4.53 -2.85 -13.05
N PHE A 49 5.02 -2.92 -11.81
CA PHE A 49 6.44 -2.96 -11.48
C PHE A 49 6.66 -3.44 -10.04
N GLU A 50 7.90 -3.81 -9.71
CA GLU A 50 8.29 -4.23 -8.37
C GLU A 50 8.13 -3.11 -7.33
N GLY A 51 7.40 -3.37 -6.24
CA GLY A 51 7.05 -2.38 -5.23
C GLY A 51 5.93 -1.40 -5.64
N ASP A 52 5.16 -1.71 -6.68
CA ASP A 52 4.02 -0.87 -7.09
C ASP A 52 2.89 -0.81 -6.04
N LEU A 53 2.73 -1.85 -5.22
CA LEU A 53 1.84 -1.83 -4.06
C LEU A 53 2.31 -0.81 -3.03
N LEU A 54 3.62 -0.79 -2.73
CA LEU A 54 4.21 0.18 -1.80
C LEU A 54 4.00 1.61 -2.32
N SER A 55 4.27 1.86 -3.60
CA SER A 55 4.02 3.17 -4.22
C SER A 55 2.53 3.56 -4.12
N ALA A 56 1.61 2.62 -4.38
CA ALA A 56 0.18 2.88 -4.24
C ALA A 56 -0.24 3.25 -2.81
N VAL A 57 0.33 2.59 -1.81
CA VAL A 57 0.08 2.87 -0.39
C VAL A 57 0.68 4.22 0.03
N LEU A 58 1.90 4.54 -0.39
CA LEU A 58 2.55 5.82 -0.07
C LEU A 58 1.82 7.02 -0.69
N ALA A 59 1.19 6.81 -1.85
CA ALA A 59 0.48 7.84 -2.60
C ALA A 59 -0.93 8.17 -2.06
N ILE A 60 -1.43 7.47 -1.04
CA ILE A 60 -2.76 7.78 -0.49
C ILE A 60 -2.77 9.16 0.20
N ASN A 61 -3.98 9.73 0.32
CA ASN A 61 -4.16 11.03 0.96
C ASN A 61 -3.63 11.01 2.41
N PRO A 62 -2.75 11.97 2.80
CA PRO A 62 -2.23 12.09 4.17
C PRO A 62 -3.31 12.07 5.26
N ALA A 63 -4.49 12.64 5.01
CA ALA A 63 -5.61 12.67 5.96
C ALA A 63 -6.14 11.28 6.33
N VAL A 64 -5.84 10.24 5.52
CA VAL A 64 -6.18 8.84 5.85
C VAL A 64 -5.26 8.33 6.97
N TRP A 65 -3.98 8.70 6.96
CA TRP A 65 -3.03 8.28 7.99
C TRP A 65 -3.30 8.96 9.33
N GLU A 66 -3.84 10.18 9.33
CA GLU A 66 -4.33 10.86 10.53
C GLU A 66 -5.49 10.10 11.19
N GLN A 67 -6.35 9.46 10.38
CA GLN A 67 -7.47 8.64 10.86
C GLN A 67 -7.04 7.22 11.28
N LEU A 68 -5.91 6.73 10.76
CA LEU A 68 -5.38 5.39 10.99
C LEU A 68 -3.92 5.44 11.47
N PRO A 69 -3.62 6.10 12.61
CA PRO A 69 -2.25 6.38 13.03
C PRO A 69 -1.44 5.13 13.36
N SER A 70 -2.10 4.04 13.79
CA SER A 70 -1.45 2.75 14.03
C SER A 70 -0.88 2.15 12.74
N LEU A 71 -1.67 2.16 11.67
CA LEU A 71 -1.25 1.64 10.36
C LEU A 71 -0.18 2.53 9.72
N GLY A 72 -0.28 3.85 9.87
CA GLY A 72 0.76 4.78 9.40
C GLY A 72 2.11 4.49 10.07
N ARG A 73 2.11 4.27 11.39
CA ARG A 73 3.31 3.94 12.15
C ARG A 73 3.92 2.60 11.72
N GLU A 74 3.07 1.62 11.39
CA GLU A 74 3.51 0.35 10.83
C GLU A 74 4.19 0.51 9.46
N LEU A 75 3.58 1.29 8.56
CA LEU A 75 4.19 1.59 7.26
C LEU A 75 5.56 2.27 7.42
N THR A 76 5.68 3.22 8.35
CA THR A 76 6.97 3.86 8.68
C THR A 76 8.02 2.82 9.11
N MET A 77 7.65 1.81 9.90
CA MET A 77 8.57 0.74 10.31
C MET A 77 8.97 -0.17 9.14
N ILE A 78 8.08 -0.41 8.18
CA ILE A 78 8.40 -1.19 6.98
C ILE A 78 9.39 -0.39 6.13
N VAL A 79 9.04 0.86 5.78
CA VAL A 79 9.83 1.73 4.91
C VAL A 79 11.20 2.04 5.49
N SER A 80 11.32 2.26 6.80
CA SER A 80 12.61 2.55 7.45
C SER A 80 13.61 1.39 7.42
N LYS A 81 13.15 0.16 7.14
CA LYS A 81 14.02 -1.02 6.96
C LYS A 81 14.50 -1.19 5.52
N LEU A 82 13.96 -0.44 4.58
CA LEU A 82 14.31 -0.54 3.16
C LEU A 82 15.55 0.31 2.89
N THR A 83 16.66 -0.34 2.57
CA THR A 83 17.96 0.31 2.34
C THR A 83 18.34 0.46 0.88
N ASP A 84 17.73 -0.32 -0.02
CA ASP A 84 18.03 -0.32 -1.45
C ASP A 84 16.74 -0.17 -2.25
N LEU A 85 16.30 1.08 -2.40
CA LEU A 85 15.07 1.42 -3.09
C LEU A 85 15.38 2.03 -4.46
N PRO A 86 14.59 1.71 -5.50
CA PRO A 86 14.69 2.40 -6.77
C PRO A 86 14.38 3.89 -6.59
N PRO A 87 14.96 4.79 -7.42
CA PRO A 87 14.80 6.24 -7.26
C PRO A 87 13.35 6.72 -7.21
N SER A 88 12.44 6.03 -7.91
CA SER A 88 11.00 6.30 -7.88
C SER A 88 10.42 6.14 -6.47
N LEU A 89 10.75 5.06 -5.78
CA LEU A 89 10.28 4.79 -4.41
C LEU A 89 11.03 5.61 -3.36
N MET A 90 12.30 5.96 -3.59
CA MET A 90 13.04 6.84 -2.70
C MET A 90 12.33 8.19 -2.50
N HIS A 91 11.77 8.77 -3.58
CA HIS A 91 11.04 10.03 -3.48
C HIS A 91 9.72 9.88 -2.70
N ASP A 92 8.95 8.82 -2.99
CA ASP A 92 7.66 8.56 -2.32
C ASP A 92 7.84 8.30 -0.83
N THR A 93 8.84 7.49 -0.47
CA THR A 93 9.19 7.17 0.92
C THR A 93 9.70 8.39 1.68
N ALA A 94 10.60 9.18 1.10
CA ALA A 94 11.09 10.41 1.72
C ALA A 94 9.96 11.42 1.94
N THR A 95 9.07 11.58 0.95
CA THR A 95 7.88 12.45 1.06
C THR A 95 6.94 11.97 2.15
N PHE A 96 6.78 10.66 2.32
CA PHE A 96 5.96 10.08 3.38
C PHE A 96 6.57 10.29 4.78
N LEU A 97 7.88 10.08 4.92
CA LEU A 97 8.61 10.22 6.19
C LEU A 97 8.80 11.67 6.64
N ALA A 98 8.75 12.63 5.72
CA ALA A 98 8.89 14.06 6.00
C ALA A 98 7.60 14.73 6.52
N ARG A 99 6.50 13.98 6.63
CA ARG A 99 5.19 14.44 7.14
C ARG A 99 5.13 14.28 8.66
#